data_AF-A0AAV9PBY2-F1
#
_entry.id   AF-A0AAV9PBY2-F1
#
_cell.length_a   1.000
_cell.length_b   1.000
_cell.length_c   1.000
_cell.angle_alpha   90.00
_cell.angle_beta   90.00
_cell.angle_gamma   90.00
#
_symmetry.space_group_name_H-M   'P 1'
#
loop_
_entity.id
_entity.type
_entity.pdbx_description
1 polymer ?
#
loop_
_entity_poly.entity_id
_entity_poly.type
_entity_poly.pdbx_seq_one_letter_code
_entity_poly.pdbx_strand_id
1 'polypeptide(L)'
;MAVSSAAYGRQRYISSRTVESVAKQLTGRVYEVLSEQAALHAADPNSYRDNHVSVAQLRDDILRDEYSTWRRKKVWDAVQKKVERNSNVRPMVREGRSGDVGRVWEWVGAVGRLESSPQSGGHERRKSGRVSFGGDTFIEPRREEEVGEVTRWKEQGGYY
;
A
#
# COMPACT_ATOMS: atom_id res chain seq x y z
N MET A 1 -6.17 44.41 23.74
CA MET A 1 -6.96 43.27 23.21
C MET A 1 -6.17 42.53 22.13
N ALA A 2 -5.24 41.64 22.49
CA ALA A 2 -4.48 40.84 21.51
C ALA A 2 -4.24 39.38 21.94
N VAL A 3 -4.68 39.01 23.15
CA VAL A 3 -4.49 37.66 23.71
C VAL A 3 -5.54 36.67 23.15
N SER A 4 -6.68 37.17 22.68
CA SER A 4 -7.80 36.33 22.24
C SER A 4 -7.56 35.62 20.90
N SER A 5 -6.74 36.17 20.00
CA SER A 5 -6.53 35.63 18.64
C SER A 5 -5.63 34.40 18.61
N ALA A 6 -4.67 34.31 19.53
CA ALA A 6 -3.72 33.18 19.59
C ALA A 6 -4.35 31.89 20.14
N ALA A 7 -5.40 32.02 20.98
CA ALA A 7 -6.08 30.87 21.60
C ALA A 7 -6.87 30.04 20.56
N TYR A 8 -7.51 30.69 19.59
CA TYR A 8 -8.26 29.98 18.54
C TYR A 8 -7.37 29.25 17.53
N GLY A 9 -6.14 29.71 17.30
CA GLY A 9 -5.17 29.03 16.43
C GLY A 9 -4.66 27.72 17.03
N ARG A 10 -4.38 27.70 18.35
CA ARG A 10 -3.86 26.51 19.05
C ARG A 10 -4.88 25.37 19.12
N GLN A 11 -6.15 25.69 19.34
CA GLN A 11 -7.21 24.68 19.46
C GLN A 11 -7.41 23.90 18.16
N ARG A 12 -7.24 24.56 16.99
CA ARG A 12 -7.39 23.95 15.67
C ARG A 12 -6.25 22.99 15.33
N TYR A 13 -5.04 23.27 15.82
CA TYR A 13 -3.85 22.44 15.64
C TYR A 13 -3.81 21.22 16.57
N ILE A 14 -4.21 21.36 17.84
CA ILE A 14 -4.29 20.19 18.74
C ILE A 14 -5.37 19.22 18.25
N SER A 15 -6.48 19.75 17.74
CA SER A 15 -7.56 18.97 17.14
C SER A 15 -7.20 18.31 15.80
N SER A 16 -6.06 18.64 15.17
CA SER A 16 -5.59 17.91 13.97
C SER A 16 -4.77 16.69 14.35
N ARG A 17 -3.93 16.78 15.39
CA ARG A 17 -3.07 15.66 15.84
C ARG A 17 -3.89 14.47 16.38
N THR A 18 -4.96 14.74 17.12
CA THR A 18 -5.87 13.67 17.61
C THR A 18 -6.61 12.98 16.47
N VAL A 19 -6.98 13.73 15.43
CA VAL A 19 -7.61 13.16 14.22
C VAL A 19 -6.61 12.33 13.43
N GLU A 20 -5.36 12.78 13.33
CA GLU A 20 -4.31 12.04 12.62
C GLU A 20 -3.93 10.73 13.30
N SER A 21 -3.86 10.69 14.62
CA SER A 21 -3.56 9.47 15.37
C SER A 21 -4.68 8.44 15.24
N VAL A 22 -5.93 8.88 15.37
CA VAL A 22 -7.12 8.04 15.15
C VAL A 22 -7.16 7.55 13.70
N ALA A 23 -6.94 8.45 12.73
CA ALA A 23 -6.88 8.07 11.32
C ALA A 23 -5.81 7.01 11.07
N LYS A 24 -4.61 7.12 11.69
CA LYS A 24 -3.55 6.10 11.55
C LYS A 24 -4.00 4.74 12.08
N GLN A 25 -4.66 4.69 13.23
CA GLN A 25 -5.17 3.44 13.81
C GLN A 25 -6.24 2.82 12.90
N LEU A 26 -7.22 3.61 12.47
CA LEU A 26 -8.29 3.15 11.59
C LEU A 26 -7.75 2.70 10.22
N THR A 27 -6.74 3.38 9.68
CA THR A 27 -6.04 2.95 8.46
C THR A 27 -5.41 1.56 8.62
N GLY A 28 -4.90 1.21 9.81
CA GLY A 28 -4.43 -0.15 10.10
C GLY A 28 -5.53 -1.18 9.89
N ARG A 29 -6.73 -0.91 10.44
CA ARG A 29 -7.90 -1.78 10.27
C ARG A 29 -8.37 -1.89 8.83
N VAL A 30 -8.28 -0.80 8.04
CA VAL A 30 -8.56 -0.86 6.58
C VAL A 30 -7.63 -1.87 5.90
N TYR A 31 -6.33 -1.81 6.20
CA TYR A 31 -5.35 -2.67 5.55
C TYR A 31 -5.56 -4.13 5.90
N GLU A 32 -5.90 -4.45 7.15
CA GLU A 32 -6.28 -5.79 7.57
C GLU A 32 -7.44 -6.32 6.71
N VAL A 33 -8.56 -5.60 6.67
CA VAL A 33 -9.75 -6.01 5.89
C VAL A 33 -9.45 -6.17 4.40
N LEU A 34 -8.72 -5.23 3.80
CA LEU A 34 -8.33 -5.30 2.39
C LEU A 34 -7.39 -6.49 2.10
N SER A 35 -6.45 -6.76 3.01
CA SER A 35 -5.51 -7.88 2.88
C SER A 35 -6.18 -9.23 3.10
N GLU A 36 -7.10 -9.32 4.07
CA GLU A 36 -7.91 -10.50 4.34
C GLU A 36 -8.81 -10.82 3.16
N GLN A 37 -9.51 -9.82 2.60
CA GLN A 37 -10.34 -10.00 1.41
C GLN A 37 -9.52 -10.53 0.23
N ALA A 38 -8.32 -9.99 0.03
CA ALA A 38 -7.46 -10.45 -1.04
C ALA A 38 -6.90 -11.86 -0.78
N ALA A 39 -6.65 -12.23 0.48
CA ALA A 39 -6.24 -13.58 0.85
C ALA A 39 -7.36 -14.60 0.60
N LEU A 40 -8.59 -14.26 0.97
CA LEU A 40 -9.77 -15.09 0.72
C LEU A 40 -10.03 -15.26 -0.78
N HIS A 41 -9.89 -14.19 -1.56
CA HIS A 41 -9.99 -14.25 -3.02
C HIS A 41 -8.86 -15.11 -3.64
N ALA A 42 -7.64 -15.04 -3.09
CA ALA A 42 -6.52 -15.85 -3.56
C ALA A 42 -6.69 -17.34 -3.24
N ALA A 43 -7.22 -17.67 -2.06
CA ALA A 43 -7.48 -19.05 -1.63
C ALA A 43 -8.64 -19.68 -2.42
N ASP A 44 -9.78 -18.98 -2.55
CA ASP A 44 -10.98 -19.52 -3.19
C ASP A 44 -11.60 -18.55 -4.22
N PRO A 45 -11.04 -18.44 -5.44
CA PRO A 45 -11.53 -17.53 -6.48
C PRO A 45 -12.96 -17.81 -6.95
N ASN A 46 -13.44 -19.06 -6.81
CA ASN A 46 -14.78 -19.45 -7.25
C ASN A 46 -15.87 -18.94 -6.30
N SER A 47 -15.61 -18.98 -4.99
CA SER A 47 -16.54 -18.55 -3.95
C SER A 47 -16.47 -17.04 -3.73
N TYR A 48 -15.26 -16.47 -3.76
CA TYR A 48 -15.01 -15.03 -3.60
C TYR A 48 -14.53 -14.43 -4.91
N ARG A 49 -15.46 -14.06 -5.79
CA ARG A 49 -15.15 -13.47 -7.11
C ARG A 49 -14.67 -12.03 -7.06
N ASP A 50 -14.91 -11.34 -5.94
CA ASP A 50 -14.63 -9.92 -5.79
C ASP A 50 -13.37 -9.72 -4.92
N ASN A 51 -12.25 -9.34 -5.54
CA ASN A 51 -11.00 -8.98 -4.84
C ASN A 51 -11.01 -7.54 -4.26
N HIS A 52 -12.17 -6.89 -4.26
CA HIS A 52 -12.29 -5.48 -3.94
C HIS A 52 -13.37 -5.25 -2.90
N VAL A 53 -13.19 -4.19 -2.10
CA VAL A 53 -14.16 -3.79 -1.09
C VAL A 53 -14.68 -2.40 -1.43
N SER A 54 -15.98 -2.19 -1.23
CA SER A 54 -16.61 -0.88 -1.43
C SER A 54 -16.11 0.12 -0.39
N VAL A 55 -15.68 1.29 -0.88
CA VAL A 55 -15.21 2.39 -0.03
C VAL A 55 -16.31 2.90 0.89
N ALA A 56 -17.57 2.84 0.45
CA ALA A 56 -18.72 3.22 1.27
C ALA A 56 -18.93 2.24 2.43
N GLN A 57 -18.85 0.93 2.16
CA GLN A 57 -18.97 -0.10 3.20
C GLN A 57 -17.83 0.01 4.22
N LEU A 58 -16.57 0.15 3.75
CA LEU A 58 -15.42 0.34 4.64
C LEU A 58 -15.57 1.58 5.53
N ARG A 59 -16.04 2.70 4.98
CA ARG A 59 -16.28 3.92 5.74
C ARG A 59 -17.27 3.65 6.87
N ASP A 60 -18.38 3.01 6.53
CA ASP A 60 -19.47 2.80 7.46
C ASP A 60 -19.08 1.75 8.52
N ASP A 61 -18.24 0.77 8.19
CA ASP A 61 -17.70 -0.24 9.12
C ASP A 61 -16.65 0.28 10.09
N ILE A 62 -15.75 1.14 9.61
CA ILE A 62 -14.64 1.66 10.42
C ILE A 62 -15.10 2.81 11.32
N LEU A 63 -16.12 3.55 10.89
CA LEU A 63 -16.63 4.70 11.62
C LEU A 63 -17.89 4.36 12.43
N ARG A 64 -18.16 3.07 12.69
CA ARG A 64 -19.29 2.63 13.53
C ARG A 64 -19.27 3.26 14.92
N ASP A 65 -18.09 3.48 15.47
CA ASP A 65 -17.90 4.02 16.82
C ASP A 65 -17.87 5.57 16.87
N GLU A 66 -17.88 6.25 15.72
CA GLU A 66 -17.80 7.73 15.64
C GLU A 66 -19.16 8.34 15.33
N TYR A 67 -19.85 8.83 16.37
CA TYR A 67 -21.19 9.39 16.26
C TYR A 67 -21.23 10.84 15.74
N SER A 68 -20.11 11.56 15.76
CA SER A 68 -20.08 12.94 15.28
C SER A 68 -19.94 13.02 13.76
N THR A 69 -20.98 13.48 13.06
CA THR A 69 -20.99 13.61 11.59
C THR A 69 -19.82 14.43 11.04
N TRP A 70 -19.47 15.52 11.72
CA TRP A 70 -18.36 16.39 11.29
C TRP A 70 -17.00 15.71 11.48
N ARG A 71 -16.79 15.09 12.64
CA ARG A 71 -15.54 14.38 12.95
C ARG A 71 -15.37 13.16 12.04
N ARG A 72 -16.45 12.42 11.79
CA ARG A 72 -16.50 11.30 10.85
C ARG A 72 -15.98 11.69 9.47
N LYS A 73 -16.48 12.79 8.89
CA LYS A 73 -16.01 13.29 7.59
C LYS A 73 -14.52 13.64 7.60
N LYS A 74 -14.05 14.30 8.65
CA LYS A 74 -12.65 14.75 8.78
C LYS A 74 -11.68 13.57 8.97
N VAL A 75 -12.04 12.61 9.81
CA VAL A 75 -11.27 11.38 10.04
C VAL A 75 -11.24 10.55 8.76
N TRP A 76 -12.39 10.39 8.11
CA TRP A 76 -12.48 9.63 6.86
C TRP A 76 -11.61 10.20 5.74
N ASP A 77 -11.64 11.52 5.53
CA ASP A 77 -10.79 12.19 4.55
C ASP A 77 -9.29 11.95 4.82
N ALA A 78 -8.89 11.95 6.08
CA ALA A 78 -7.50 11.64 6.47
C ALA A 78 -7.15 10.16 6.24
N VAL A 79 -8.06 9.23 6.54
CA VAL A 79 -7.89 7.79 6.27
C VAL A 79 -7.78 7.54 4.78
N GLN A 80 -8.70 8.09 3.98
CA GLN A 80 -8.73 7.98 2.53
C GLN A 80 -7.41 8.44 1.91
N LYS A 81 -6.90 9.63 2.30
CA LYS A 81 -5.61 10.14 1.83
C LYS A 81 -4.44 9.21 2.17
N LYS A 82 -4.45 8.57 3.35
CA LYS A 82 -3.39 7.63 3.75
C LYS A 82 -3.45 6.33 2.96
N VAL A 83 -4.65 5.81 2.74
CA VAL A 83 -4.88 4.54 2.03
C VAL A 83 -4.58 4.69 0.54
N GLU A 84 -5.06 5.75 -0.12
CA GLU A 84 -4.80 6.01 -1.54
C GLU A 84 -3.32 6.32 -1.84
N ARG A 85 -2.56 6.77 -0.83
CA ARG A 85 -1.10 6.94 -0.93
C ARG A 85 -0.34 5.62 -0.83
N ASN A 86 -0.97 4.56 -0.33
CA ASN A 86 -0.32 3.25 -0.19
C ASN A 86 -0.23 2.56 -1.56
N SER A 87 0.98 2.18 -1.97
CA SER A 87 1.23 1.50 -3.24
C SER A 87 0.58 0.12 -3.35
N ASN A 88 0.22 -0.49 -2.22
CA ASN A 88 -0.43 -1.79 -2.20
C ASN A 88 -1.95 -1.71 -2.39
N VAL A 89 -2.52 -0.49 -2.43
CA VAL A 89 -3.96 -0.29 -2.61
C VAL A 89 -4.21 0.36 -3.96
N ARG A 90 -5.10 -0.25 -4.74
CA ARG A 90 -5.53 0.27 -6.03
C ARG A 90 -6.94 0.86 -5.92
N PRO A 91 -7.11 2.17 -6.13
CA PRO A 91 -8.43 2.78 -6.22
C PRO A 91 -9.06 2.53 -7.60
N MET A 92 -10.31 2.08 -7.60
CA MET A 92 -11.09 1.84 -8.82
C MET A 92 -12.54 2.30 -8.62
N VAL A 93 -13.28 2.41 -9.72
CA VAL A 93 -14.74 2.57 -9.69
C VAL A 93 -15.33 1.32 -10.35
N ARG A 94 -16.28 0.69 -9.67
CA ARG A 94 -16.93 -0.54 -10.12
C ARG A 94 -18.44 -0.46 -9.87
N GLU A 95 -19.17 -1.14 -10.72
CA GLU A 95 -20.58 -1.45 -10.50
C GLU A 95 -20.67 -2.63 -9.53
N GLY A 96 -21.33 -2.42 -8.39
CA GLY A 96 -21.56 -3.45 -7.39
C GLY A 96 -22.63 -4.45 -7.85
N ARG A 97 -22.79 -5.54 -7.09
CA ARG A 97 -23.77 -6.61 -7.40
C ARG A 97 -25.22 -6.12 -7.45
N SER A 98 -25.53 -5.03 -6.75
CA SER A 98 -26.85 -4.39 -6.76
C SER A 98 -27.06 -3.40 -7.92
N GLY A 99 -26.08 -3.25 -8.82
CA GLY A 99 -26.08 -2.24 -9.88
C GLY A 99 -25.62 -0.84 -9.42
N ASP A 100 -25.24 -0.71 -8.14
CA ASP A 100 -24.73 0.56 -7.60
C ASP A 100 -23.30 0.81 -8.07
N VAL A 101 -23.06 1.89 -8.80
CA VAL A 101 -21.70 2.30 -9.20
C VAL A 101 -21.03 3.05 -8.06
N GLY A 102 -19.92 2.52 -7.57
CA GLY A 102 -19.21 3.06 -6.41
C GLY A 102 -17.69 3.01 -6.54
N ARG A 103 -17.02 3.81 -5.70
CA ARG A 103 -15.56 3.69 -5.53
C ARG A 103 -15.27 2.43 -4.72
N VAL A 104 -14.28 1.67 -5.17
CA VAL A 104 -13.82 0.45 -4.55
C VAL A 104 -12.31 0.49 -4.38
N TRP A 105 -11.81 -0.22 -3.38
CA TRP A 105 -10.39 -0.43 -3.15
C TRP A 105 -10.06 -1.90 -3.26
N GLU A 106 -8.99 -2.18 -3.99
CA GLU A 106 -8.41 -3.51 -4.16
C GLU A 106 -7.03 -3.53 -3.52
N TRP A 107 -6.71 -4.62 -2.83
CA TRP A 107 -5.35 -4.87 -2.36
C TRP A 107 -4.56 -5.61 -3.44
N VAL A 108 -3.47 -5.00 -3.91
CA VAL A 108 -2.58 -5.52 -4.97
C VAL A 108 -1.21 -5.92 -4.39
N GLY A 109 -1.08 -5.96 -3.06
CA GLY A 109 0.13 -6.44 -2.40
C GLY A 109 0.41 -7.93 -2.63
N ALA A 110 1.59 -8.41 -2.21
CA ALA A 110 1.98 -9.80 -2.35
C ALA A 110 1.18 -10.71 -1.40
N VAL A 111 -0.05 -11.07 -1.79
CA VAL A 111 -0.91 -11.97 -1.02
C VAL A 111 -0.59 -13.44 -1.33
N GLY A 112 -0.28 -13.76 -2.58
CA GLY A 112 -0.01 -15.14 -3.02
C GLY A 112 1.44 -15.64 -2.86
N ARG A 113 2.39 -14.83 -2.37
CA ARG A 113 3.80 -15.30 -2.26
C ARG A 113 4.04 -16.24 -1.07
N LEU A 114 3.17 -16.22 -0.06
CA LEU A 114 3.35 -17.05 1.14
C LEU A 114 2.84 -18.48 0.96
N GLU A 115 1.95 -18.72 -0.02
CA GLU A 115 1.37 -20.03 -0.28
C GLU A 115 2.04 -20.78 -1.45
N SER A 116 3.01 -20.16 -2.12
CA SER A 116 3.89 -20.88 -3.06
C SER A 116 4.92 -21.72 -2.30
N SER A 117 4.43 -22.83 -1.72
CA SER A 117 5.21 -24.07 -1.72
C SER A 117 5.64 -24.35 -3.18
N PRO A 118 6.83 -24.90 -3.47
CA PRO A 118 7.44 -24.94 -4.81
C PRO A 118 6.72 -25.81 -5.86
N GLN A 119 5.45 -26.19 -5.64
CA GLN A 119 4.76 -27.24 -6.36
C GLN A 119 3.33 -26.86 -6.73
N SER A 120 3.09 -25.65 -7.23
CA SER A 120 1.91 -25.44 -8.08
C SER A 120 2.17 -24.30 -9.06
N GLY A 121 2.22 -24.66 -10.34
CA GLY A 121 2.53 -23.77 -11.44
C GLY A 121 1.43 -22.75 -11.68
N GLY A 122 1.81 -21.47 -11.73
CA GLY A 122 0.99 -20.37 -12.21
C GLY A 122 1.89 -19.22 -12.63
N HIS A 123 1.96 -18.97 -13.93
CA HIS A 123 2.89 -18.05 -14.56
C HIS A 123 2.68 -16.59 -14.14
N GLU A 124 3.68 -15.97 -13.49
CA GLU A 124 4.07 -14.57 -13.78
C GLU A 124 5.49 -14.26 -13.29
N ARG A 125 6.45 -15.05 -13.79
CA ARG A 125 7.85 -14.59 -13.84
C ARG A 125 7.89 -13.43 -14.84
N ARG A 126 7.90 -12.20 -14.31
CA ARG A 126 8.25 -11.01 -15.08
C ARG A 126 9.53 -11.32 -15.84
N LYS A 127 9.44 -11.41 -17.17
CA LYS A 127 10.59 -11.43 -18.07
C LYS A 127 11.26 -10.07 -17.93
N SER A 128 12.11 -9.90 -16.92
CA SER A 128 13.12 -8.85 -16.95
C SER A 128 14.03 -9.19 -18.11
N GLY A 129 14.01 -8.33 -19.13
CA GLY A 129 14.73 -8.47 -20.37
C GLY A 129 16.17 -8.90 -20.12
N ARG A 130 16.52 -10.07 -20.66
CA ARG A 130 17.91 -10.42 -20.92
C ARG A 130 18.39 -9.48 -22.01
N VAL A 131 18.99 -8.37 -21.62
CA VAL A 131 19.77 -7.52 -22.51
C VAL A 131 20.98 -8.34 -22.94
N SER A 132 21.00 -8.76 -24.20
CA SER A 132 22.18 -9.35 -24.82
C SER A 132 23.17 -8.23 -25.09
N PHE A 133 24.16 -8.06 -24.22
CA PHE A 133 25.41 -7.40 -24.62
C PHE A 133 26.22 -8.44 -25.38
N GLY A 134 26.41 -8.19 -26.68
CA GLY A 134 27.27 -8.99 -27.53
C GLY A 134 28.70 -8.98 -27.02
N GLY A 135 29.37 -10.12 -27.16
CA GLY A 135 30.78 -10.28 -26.85
C GLY A 135 31.16 -11.75 -26.98
N ASP A 136 31.74 -12.09 -28.13
CA ASP A 136 32.58 -13.26 -28.35
C ASP A 136 33.39 -13.62 -27.10
N THR A 137 33.51 -14.90 -26.77
CA THR A 137 34.78 -15.65 -26.86
C THR A 137 34.60 -17.06 -26.27
N PHE A 138 35.18 -18.01 -26.97
CA PHE A 138 35.28 -19.44 -26.70
C PHE A 138 35.82 -19.78 -25.29
N ILE A 139 35.34 -20.91 -24.75
CA ILE A 139 35.76 -21.52 -23.48
C ILE A 139 37.06 -22.31 -23.69
N GLU A 140 38.11 -22.00 -22.94
CA GLU A 140 39.09 -22.97 -22.38
C GLU A 140 39.88 -22.36 -21.20
N PRO A 141 40.47 -23.17 -20.29
CA PRO A 141 40.39 -22.89 -18.86
C PRO A 141 41.69 -22.40 -18.16
N ARG A 142 41.45 -21.69 -17.06
CA ARG A 142 42.17 -21.65 -15.78
C ARG A 142 43.69 -21.38 -15.79
N ARG A 143 44.07 -20.19 -15.30
CA ARG A 143 45.18 -20.01 -14.35
C ARG A 143 44.79 -18.96 -13.29
N GLU A 144 45.18 -19.26 -12.06
CA GLU A 144 45.00 -18.47 -10.84
C GLU A 144 45.94 -17.25 -10.81
N GLU A 145 45.76 -16.39 -9.80
CA GLU A 145 46.38 -15.08 -9.53
C GLU A 145 45.62 -13.93 -10.23
N GLU A 146 45.21 -12.83 -9.59
CA GLU A 146 45.73 -12.14 -8.42
C GLU A 146 44.59 -11.27 -7.83
N VAL A 147 44.59 -11.09 -6.51
CA VAL A 147 43.58 -10.34 -5.76
C VAL A 147 43.72 -8.84 -6.03
N GLY A 148 42.79 -8.26 -6.80
CA GLY A 148 42.72 -6.82 -7.08
C GLY A 148 41.54 -6.13 -6.38
N GLU A 149 41.84 -5.53 -5.23
CA GLU A 149 41.23 -4.35 -4.57
C GLU A 149 39.74 -4.02 -4.80
N VAL A 150 38.94 -4.24 -3.75
CA VAL A 150 37.56 -3.76 -3.62
C VAL A 150 37.53 -2.23 -3.57
N THR A 151 37.10 -1.58 -4.64
CA THR A 151 36.98 -0.12 -4.68
C THR A 151 35.79 0.35 -3.84
N ARG A 152 36.11 1.05 -2.76
CA ARG A 152 35.23 1.67 -1.77
C ARG A 152 34.46 2.84 -2.39
N TRP A 153 33.13 2.73 -2.46
CA TRP A 153 32.26 3.85 -2.84
C TRP A 153 32.37 4.99 -1.80
N LYS A 154 32.80 6.18 -2.22
CA LYS A 154 32.79 7.39 -1.40
C LYS A 154 31.48 8.15 -1.62
N GLU A 155 30.71 8.30 -0.54
CA GLU A 155 29.71 9.36 -0.35
C GLU A 155 30.36 10.72 -0.58
N GLN A 156 29.81 11.51 -1.50
CA GLN A 156 30.12 12.92 -1.60
C GLN A 156 28.98 13.69 -0.94
N GLY A 157 29.13 13.91 0.37
CA GLY A 157 28.39 14.93 1.10
C GLY A 157 29.01 16.29 0.78
N GLY A 158 28.22 17.17 0.14
CA GLY A 158 28.52 18.59 0.02
C GLY A 158 27.63 19.37 0.98
N TYR A 159 28.20 19.88 2.07
CA TYR A 159 27.66 20.98 2.86
C TYR A 159 28.36 22.27 2.41
N TYR A 160 27.59 23.31 2.07
CA TYR A 160 27.48 24.58 2.81
C TYR A 160 26.38 25.41 2.16
#